data_AF-A0A444U0W8-F1
#
_entry.id   AF-A0A444U0W8-F1
#
_cell.length_a   1.000
_cell.length_b   1.000
_cell.length_c   1.000
_cell.angle_alpha   90.00
_cell.angle_beta   90.00
_cell.angle_gamma   90.00
#
_symmetry.space_group_name_H-M   'P 1'
#
loop_
_entity.id
_entity.type
_entity.pdbx_description
1 polymer ?
#
loop_
_entity_poly.entity_id
_entity_poly.type
_entity_poly.pdbx_seq_one_letter_code
_entity_poly.pdbx_strand_id
1 'polypeptide(L)'
;MKNTSDHHLNLCEETTSVRIPQAVVYSLMFLSGTVTNLFVIYLVVSFKKLRTTSNAFIVNGCVADLLVCAFWMPHELILVSTNSSLIMGYHVFKDSLLFLGITVSLLSHSLIAVNRYVLITKVPATYLSVYQRRNTEWMIAISWLLSLVFVLPWLTAQRHPADGCSLHRFAVLTAFSKHRSVLANSYTSGFSAVNIMIQTAVILYCYFKIFRKVQISVKRVSVLNFQIVNNLPYSFPRKDKRLGVYVLSVCCIFLLTTEPMFWVLFLGLFRSVPKGAQTVSWLVFSSLFVLNPFIYTWKNEEFRKSFRSVMMGEFWRGSTVVAPQKPLVSGSSSSTVREGEEMSLTCSTQSNPPAELVWKKLLPQGQSQVVAEGETLFIGKAQPFDSGEYQCEALSALGSSSTNIEITVQVPPRNTTVLVYPSTEVLEGQNITISCKTVSYPAPTIVLKKISNGTTFCSDNGTFEFYYLTTNDTGLYEINVTNDMGYEVEVIEIHVGKRLQEKKSPPYLAILIPTIGASAAVLAAASALFVIHLLRQAKNRGFYELTQLNPAAV
;
A
#
# COMPACT_ATOMS: atom_id res chain seq x y z
N MET A 1 65.01 -28.82 32.61
CA MET A 1 63.69 -28.96 31.97
C MET A 1 63.02 -27.59 31.97
N LYS A 2 62.77 -26.98 30.81
CA LYS A 2 62.06 -25.69 30.69
C LYS A 2 60.62 -25.97 30.28
N ASN A 3 59.67 -25.41 31.03
CA ASN A 3 58.22 -25.54 30.94
C ASN A 3 57.62 -26.00 29.60
N THR A 4 57.09 -27.22 29.57
CA THR A 4 56.06 -27.64 28.60
C THR A 4 54.71 -26.94 28.84
N SER A 5 54.49 -26.40 30.04
CA SER A 5 53.33 -25.57 30.43
C SER A 5 53.28 -24.24 29.68
N ASP A 6 54.39 -23.52 29.56
CA ASP A 6 54.44 -22.20 28.89
C ASP A 6 54.14 -22.31 27.39
N HIS A 7 54.53 -23.44 26.78
CA HIS A 7 54.28 -23.68 25.37
C HIS A 7 52.78 -23.82 25.06
N HIS A 8 51.98 -24.34 26.00
CA HIS A 8 50.52 -24.39 25.88
C HIS A 8 49.83 -23.04 26.15
N LEU A 9 50.34 -22.23 27.09
CA LEU A 9 49.80 -20.88 27.31
C LEU A 9 49.92 -20.01 26.05
N ASN A 10 51.08 -20.05 25.38
CA ASN A 10 51.33 -19.30 24.16
C ASN A 10 50.45 -19.72 22.95
N LEU A 11 49.78 -20.89 23.00
CA LEU A 11 48.79 -21.29 21.98
C LEU A 11 47.37 -20.75 22.24
N CYS A 12 47.00 -20.49 23.50
CA CYS A 12 45.66 -20.00 23.86
C CYS A 12 45.53 -18.46 23.80
N GLU A 13 46.63 -17.70 23.79
CA GLU A 13 46.63 -16.23 23.66
C GLU A 13 46.73 -15.76 22.19
N GLU A 14 45.81 -14.91 21.72
CA GLU A 14 45.99 -14.22 20.43
C GLU A 14 47.11 -13.18 20.52
N THR A 15 47.99 -13.14 19.52
CA THR A 15 49.08 -12.16 19.45
C THR A 15 48.56 -10.75 19.16
N THR A 16 49.23 -9.73 19.68
CA THR A 16 48.90 -8.31 19.49
C THR A 16 48.77 -7.92 18.01
N SER A 17 49.53 -8.61 17.14
CA SER A 17 49.50 -8.46 15.67
C SER A 17 48.17 -8.83 15.01
N VAL A 18 47.32 -9.63 15.65
CA VAL A 18 45.99 -10.02 15.13
C VAL A 18 44.88 -9.14 15.71
N ARG A 19 44.98 -8.80 17.00
CA ARG A 19 43.94 -8.02 17.71
C ARG A 19 43.78 -6.61 17.16
N ILE A 20 44.88 -5.91 16.84
CA ILE A 20 44.81 -4.52 16.35
C ILE A 20 44.08 -4.44 14.99
N PRO A 21 44.44 -5.23 13.95
CA PRO A 21 43.67 -5.27 12.70
C PRO A 21 42.20 -5.64 12.90
N GLN A 22 41.91 -6.63 13.76
CA GLN A 22 40.55 -7.09 14.03
C GLN A 22 39.70 -6.00 14.72
N ALA A 23 40.26 -5.27 15.68
CA ALA A 23 39.63 -4.12 16.31
C ALA A 23 39.35 -2.98 15.32
N VAL A 24 40.29 -2.67 14.41
CA VAL A 24 40.06 -1.68 13.34
C VAL A 24 38.92 -2.11 12.42
N VAL A 25 38.88 -3.39 12.01
CA VAL A 25 37.81 -3.92 11.16
C VAL A 25 36.45 -3.86 11.87
N TYR A 26 36.35 -4.30 13.13
CA TYR A 26 35.09 -4.16 13.89
C TYR A 26 34.69 -2.69 14.09
N SER A 27 35.64 -1.77 14.31
CA SER A 27 35.37 -0.34 14.42
C SER A 27 34.69 0.20 13.15
N LEU A 28 35.22 -0.14 11.98
CA LEU A 28 34.66 0.27 10.69
C LEU A 28 33.29 -0.39 10.43
N MET A 29 33.15 -1.68 10.75
CA MET A 29 31.92 -2.45 10.48
C MET A 29 30.75 -2.05 11.38
N PHE A 30 31.00 -1.80 12.68
CA PHE A 30 29.95 -1.32 13.59
C PHE A 30 29.46 0.08 13.16
N LEU A 31 30.37 1.02 12.87
CA LEU A 31 30.02 2.37 12.44
C LEU A 31 29.23 2.35 11.12
N SER A 32 29.81 1.74 10.07
CA SER A 32 29.18 1.71 8.76
C SER A 32 27.88 0.91 8.76
N GLY A 33 27.86 -0.29 9.36
CA GLY A 33 26.68 -1.15 9.44
C GLY A 33 25.53 -0.54 10.25
N THR A 34 25.83 0.17 11.35
CA THR A 34 24.80 0.87 12.12
C THR A 34 24.19 2.01 11.30
N VAL A 35 25.03 2.82 10.65
CA VAL A 35 24.57 3.94 9.80
C VAL A 35 23.77 3.44 8.60
N THR A 36 24.24 2.44 7.85
CA THR A 36 23.55 1.97 6.63
C THR A 36 22.21 1.31 6.94
N ASN A 37 22.12 0.50 8.00
CA ASN A 37 20.88 -0.16 8.39
C ASN A 37 19.84 0.82 8.93
N LEU A 38 20.22 1.72 9.85
CA LEU A 38 19.32 2.78 10.35
C LEU A 38 18.83 3.67 9.21
N PHE A 39 19.70 4.00 8.27
CA PHE A 39 19.37 4.86 7.15
C PHE A 39 18.39 4.21 6.16
N VAL A 40 18.51 2.90 5.87
CA VAL A 40 17.51 2.19 5.05
C VAL A 40 16.16 2.08 5.77
N ILE A 41 16.14 1.82 7.08
CA ILE A 41 14.90 1.86 7.88
C ILE A 41 14.27 3.25 7.79
N TYR A 42 15.05 4.31 7.98
CA TYR A 42 14.60 5.71 7.85
C TYR A 42 14.01 6.00 6.47
N LEU A 43 14.65 5.57 5.37
CA LEU A 43 14.11 5.78 4.03
C LEU A 43 12.76 5.09 3.83
N VAL A 44 12.62 3.83 4.26
CA VAL A 44 11.35 3.09 4.12
C VAL A 44 10.24 3.69 4.99
N VAL A 45 10.56 4.10 6.22
CA VAL A 45 9.59 4.73 7.12
C VAL A 45 9.17 6.11 6.60
N SER A 46 10.10 6.93 6.12
CA SER A 46 9.83 8.32 5.71
C SER A 46 9.06 8.42 4.38
N PHE A 47 9.45 7.64 3.36
CA PHE A 47 8.89 7.80 2.01
C PHE A 47 7.73 6.83 1.75
N LYS A 48 6.49 7.33 1.59
CA LYS A 48 5.28 6.52 1.33
C LYS A 48 5.48 5.50 0.19
N LYS A 49 6.13 5.90 -0.91
CA LYS A 49 6.43 5.03 -2.08
C LYS A 49 7.31 3.82 -1.75
N LEU A 50 8.08 3.86 -0.66
CA LEU A 50 8.93 2.75 -0.21
C LEU A 50 8.21 1.81 0.78
N ARG A 51 7.03 2.15 1.29
CA ARG A 51 6.26 1.34 2.27
C ARG A 51 5.52 0.18 1.61
N THR A 52 6.26 -0.74 0.99
CA THR A 52 5.72 -1.93 0.31
C THR A 52 6.00 -3.22 1.11
N THR A 53 5.18 -4.26 0.92
CA THR A 53 5.40 -5.58 1.56
C THR A 53 6.73 -6.22 1.17
N SER A 54 7.21 -5.96 -0.05
CA SER A 54 8.54 -6.38 -0.51
C SER A 54 9.68 -5.70 0.27
N ASN A 55 9.52 -4.41 0.60
CA ASN A 55 10.51 -3.65 1.38
C ASN A 55 10.43 -3.93 2.89
N ALA A 56 9.29 -4.43 3.40
CA ALA A 56 9.16 -4.84 4.79
C ALA A 56 10.15 -5.96 5.18
N PHE A 57 10.46 -6.89 4.26
CA PHE A 57 11.49 -7.91 4.49
C PHE A 57 12.92 -7.33 4.51
N ILE A 58 13.17 -6.24 3.78
CA ILE A 58 14.46 -5.51 3.83
C ILE A 58 14.59 -4.85 5.20
N VAL A 59 13.53 -4.18 5.68
CA VAL A 59 13.50 -3.58 7.03
C VAL A 59 13.68 -4.64 8.12
N ASN A 60 13.07 -5.83 7.98
CA ASN A 60 13.27 -6.94 8.91
C ASN A 60 14.74 -7.37 9.00
N GLY A 61 15.40 -7.49 7.84
CA GLY A 61 16.84 -7.74 7.76
C GLY A 61 17.65 -6.65 8.47
N CYS A 62 17.39 -5.37 8.16
CA CYS A 62 18.11 -4.25 8.80
C CYS A 62 17.93 -4.19 10.33
N VAL A 63 16.75 -4.56 10.87
CA VAL A 63 16.54 -4.63 12.33
C VAL A 63 17.33 -5.79 12.95
N ALA A 64 17.43 -6.94 12.29
CA ALA A 64 18.27 -8.05 12.74
C ALA A 64 19.76 -7.72 12.65
N ASP A 65 20.19 -7.07 11.56
CA ASP A 65 21.57 -6.64 11.34
C ASP A 65 22.02 -5.62 12.41
N LEU A 66 21.11 -4.77 12.92
CA LEU A 66 21.41 -3.85 14.03
C LEU A 66 21.69 -4.57 15.36
N LEU A 67 21.12 -5.75 15.62
CA LEU A 67 21.51 -6.55 16.80
C LEU A 67 22.98 -6.97 16.73
N VAL A 68 23.52 -7.16 15.52
CA VAL A 68 24.92 -7.49 15.30
C VAL A 68 25.77 -6.22 15.26
N CYS A 69 25.46 -5.27 14.38
CA CYS A 69 26.30 -4.08 14.13
C CYS A 69 26.23 -3.02 15.25
N ALA A 70 25.07 -2.77 15.85
CA ALA A 70 24.91 -1.69 16.83
C ALA A 70 25.05 -2.17 18.29
N PHE A 71 24.89 -3.48 18.54
CA PHE A 71 24.99 -4.07 19.88
C PHE A 71 26.17 -5.04 20.02
N TRP A 72 26.23 -6.13 19.24
CA TRP A 72 27.27 -7.14 19.44
C TRP A 72 28.69 -6.66 19.06
N MET A 73 28.86 -6.08 17.87
CA MET A 73 30.17 -5.63 17.36
C MET A 73 30.90 -4.62 18.27
N PRO A 74 30.28 -3.57 18.82
CA PRO A 74 30.98 -2.65 19.73
C PRO A 74 31.37 -3.30 21.05
N HIS A 75 30.59 -4.26 21.56
CA HIS A 75 30.99 -5.04 22.73
C HIS A 75 32.17 -5.97 22.42
N GLU A 76 32.17 -6.65 21.26
CA GLU A 76 33.29 -7.49 20.83
C GLU A 76 34.57 -6.67 20.59
N LEU A 77 34.45 -5.48 20.00
CA LEU A 77 35.54 -4.52 19.83
C LEU A 77 36.23 -4.18 21.15
N ILE A 78 35.45 -3.91 22.20
CA ILE A 78 36.00 -3.62 23.54
C ILE A 78 36.78 -4.84 24.06
N LEU A 79 36.25 -6.06 23.94
CA LEU A 79 36.94 -7.28 24.41
C LEU A 79 38.26 -7.53 23.68
N VAL A 80 38.27 -7.42 22.35
CA VAL A 80 39.48 -7.59 21.52
C VAL A 80 40.52 -6.53 21.86
N SER A 81 40.09 -5.29 22.14
CA SER A 81 40.99 -4.16 22.44
C SER A 81 41.55 -4.20 23.86
N THR A 82 40.75 -4.56 24.86
CA THR A 82 41.15 -4.52 26.28
C THR A 82 41.64 -5.86 26.84
N ASN A 83 41.42 -6.98 26.14
CA ASN A 83 41.67 -8.35 26.64
C ASN A 83 40.93 -8.67 27.96
N SER A 84 39.86 -7.93 28.26
CA SER A 84 39.09 -8.10 29.50
C SER A 84 38.19 -9.34 29.45
N SER A 85 37.90 -9.90 30.62
CA SER A 85 36.89 -10.96 30.76
C SER A 85 35.52 -10.37 31.13
N LEU A 86 34.46 -11.05 30.72
CA LEU A 86 33.08 -10.67 31.05
C LEU A 86 32.51 -11.57 32.15
N ILE A 87 31.52 -11.03 32.86
CA ILE A 87 30.63 -11.82 33.72
C ILE A 87 29.91 -12.84 32.82
N MET A 88 29.95 -14.13 33.20
CA MET A 88 29.45 -15.24 32.38
C MET A 88 28.01 -15.00 31.85
N GLY A 89 27.08 -14.58 32.72
CA GLY A 89 25.68 -14.34 32.32
C GLY A 89 25.52 -13.28 31.22
N TYR A 90 26.36 -12.23 31.25
CA TYR A 90 26.37 -11.20 30.21
C TYR A 90 27.00 -11.70 28.90
N HIS A 91 28.05 -12.54 28.97
CA HIS A 91 28.62 -13.19 27.78
C HIS A 91 27.60 -14.10 27.09
N VAL A 92 26.85 -14.91 27.84
CA VAL A 92 25.80 -15.78 27.28
C VAL A 92 24.67 -14.95 26.64
N PHE A 93 24.25 -13.86 27.29
CA PHE A 93 23.24 -12.94 26.74
C PHE A 93 23.72 -12.25 25.46
N LYS A 94 24.94 -11.68 25.46
CA LYS A 94 25.59 -11.04 24.30
C LYS A 94 25.53 -11.95 23.07
N ASP A 95 25.97 -13.19 23.22
CA ASP A 95 26.04 -14.12 22.10
C ASP A 95 24.67 -14.73 21.75
N SER A 96 23.74 -14.85 22.70
CA SER A 96 22.34 -15.22 22.37
C SER A 96 21.69 -14.20 21.42
N LEU A 97 21.97 -12.90 21.60
CA LEU A 97 21.52 -11.85 20.68
C LEU A 97 22.25 -11.91 19.33
N LEU A 98 23.52 -12.33 19.30
CA LEU A 98 24.24 -12.61 18.05
C LEU A 98 23.55 -13.73 17.26
N PHE A 99 23.30 -14.89 17.87
CA PHE A 99 22.65 -16.02 17.19
C PHE A 99 21.24 -15.67 16.71
N LEU A 100 20.49 -14.89 17.50
CA LEU A 100 19.19 -14.35 17.08
C LEU A 100 19.33 -13.44 15.86
N GLY A 101 20.22 -12.44 15.91
CA GLY A 101 20.47 -11.49 14.81
C GLY A 101 20.92 -12.19 13.52
N ILE A 102 21.89 -13.11 13.61
CA ILE A 102 22.35 -13.93 12.48
C ILE A 102 21.17 -14.69 11.85
N THR A 103 20.39 -15.41 12.68
CA THR A 103 19.35 -16.29 12.16
C THR A 103 18.21 -15.52 11.51
N VAL A 104 17.76 -14.41 12.13
CA VAL A 104 16.73 -13.55 11.53
C VAL A 104 17.25 -12.85 10.28
N SER A 105 18.52 -12.44 10.25
CA SER A 105 19.14 -11.86 9.05
C SER A 105 19.14 -12.88 7.90
N LEU A 106 19.67 -14.08 8.10
CA LEU A 106 19.69 -15.13 7.06
C LEU A 106 18.27 -15.55 6.61
N LEU A 107 17.31 -15.65 7.54
CA LEU A 107 15.90 -15.88 7.19
C LEU A 107 15.32 -14.72 6.36
N SER A 108 15.71 -13.47 6.64
CA SER A 108 15.29 -12.30 5.86
C SER A 108 15.81 -12.35 4.42
N HIS A 109 17.03 -12.85 4.19
CA HIS A 109 17.58 -13.07 2.85
C HIS A 109 16.75 -14.11 2.07
N SER A 110 16.40 -15.22 2.73
CA SER A 110 15.49 -16.22 2.16
C SER A 110 14.10 -15.66 1.88
N LEU A 111 13.52 -14.86 2.79
CA LEU A 111 12.22 -14.21 2.57
C LEU A 111 12.25 -13.23 1.39
N ILE A 112 13.33 -12.46 1.22
CA ILE A 112 13.54 -11.57 0.06
C ILE A 112 13.68 -12.41 -1.22
N ALA A 113 14.45 -13.50 -1.20
CA ALA A 113 14.61 -14.39 -2.36
C ALA A 113 13.29 -15.04 -2.77
N VAL A 114 12.49 -15.53 -1.82
CA VAL A 114 11.14 -16.08 -2.05
C VAL A 114 10.18 -15.00 -2.56
N ASN A 115 10.20 -13.79 -2.00
CA ASN A 115 9.38 -12.66 -2.46
C ASN A 115 9.68 -12.30 -3.92
N ARG A 116 10.97 -12.20 -4.30
CA ARG A 116 11.39 -11.97 -5.69
C ARG A 116 11.04 -13.16 -6.60
N TYR A 117 11.15 -14.39 -6.11
CA TYR A 117 10.77 -15.59 -6.85
C TYR A 117 9.27 -15.59 -7.20
N VAL A 118 8.39 -15.34 -6.23
CA VAL A 118 6.94 -15.28 -6.48
C VAL A 118 6.62 -14.13 -7.43
N LEU A 119 7.15 -12.93 -7.17
CA LEU A 119 6.90 -11.72 -7.97
C LEU A 119 7.28 -11.89 -9.45
N ILE A 120 8.41 -12.55 -9.74
CA ILE A 120 8.95 -12.65 -11.12
C ILE A 120 8.44 -13.91 -11.85
N THR A 121 8.16 -15.01 -11.14
CA THR A 121 7.88 -16.31 -11.78
C THR A 121 6.41 -16.71 -11.81
N LYS A 122 5.60 -16.21 -10.87
CA LYS A 122 4.16 -16.54 -10.72
C LYS A 122 3.28 -15.48 -11.39
N VAL A 123 1.98 -15.75 -11.42
CA VAL A 123 0.96 -14.82 -11.95
C VAL A 123 0.75 -13.68 -10.93
N PRO A 124 0.52 -12.41 -11.35
CA PRO A 124 0.33 -11.29 -10.42
C PRO A 124 -0.75 -11.53 -9.34
N ALA A 125 -1.85 -12.18 -9.68
CA ALA A 125 -2.90 -12.57 -8.73
C ALA A 125 -2.37 -13.44 -7.57
N THR A 126 -1.44 -14.37 -7.86
CA THR A 126 -0.78 -15.20 -6.83
C THR A 126 0.15 -14.37 -5.94
N TYR A 127 0.82 -13.35 -6.47
CA TYR A 127 1.64 -12.46 -5.66
C TYR A 127 0.78 -11.63 -4.71
N LEU A 128 -0.33 -11.07 -5.21
CA LEU A 128 -1.27 -10.25 -4.43
C LEU A 128 -2.01 -11.05 -3.34
N SER A 129 -2.34 -12.32 -3.57
CA SER A 129 -2.96 -13.16 -2.54
C SER A 129 -1.98 -13.60 -1.44
N VAL A 130 -0.72 -13.87 -1.78
CA VAL A 130 0.31 -14.27 -0.80
C VAL A 130 0.81 -13.05 -0.01
N TYR A 131 1.27 -12.00 -0.69
CA TYR A 131 1.95 -10.85 -0.07
C TYR A 131 1.00 -9.72 0.36
N GLN A 132 -0.09 -10.10 1.02
CA GLN A 132 -0.93 -9.17 1.77
C GLN A 132 -0.19 -8.67 3.02
N ARG A 133 -0.60 -7.52 3.56
CA ARG A 133 0.00 -6.90 4.76
C ARG A 133 0.04 -7.86 5.95
N ARG A 134 -1.12 -8.42 6.34
CA ARG A 134 -1.25 -9.33 7.49
C ARG A 134 -0.41 -10.60 7.32
N ASN A 135 -0.34 -11.15 6.11
CA ASN A 135 0.50 -12.31 5.81
C ASN A 135 2.00 -11.96 5.92
N THR A 136 2.39 -10.79 5.45
CA THR A 136 3.78 -10.27 5.55
C THR A 136 4.19 -10.07 7.01
N GLU A 137 3.30 -9.49 7.83
CA GLU A 137 3.48 -9.34 9.28
C GLU A 137 3.65 -10.71 9.97
N TRP A 138 2.86 -11.72 9.62
CA TRP A 138 3.03 -13.09 10.11
C TRP A 138 4.33 -13.75 9.65
N MET A 139 4.72 -13.60 8.38
CA MET A 139 5.98 -14.14 7.85
C MET A 139 7.20 -13.55 8.60
N ILE A 140 7.14 -12.25 8.90
CA ILE A 140 8.14 -11.57 9.74
C ILE A 140 8.11 -12.14 11.17
N ALA A 141 6.96 -12.18 11.84
CA ALA A 141 6.87 -12.69 13.22
C ALA A 141 7.36 -14.16 13.34
N ILE A 142 7.01 -15.01 12.37
CA ILE A 142 7.48 -16.40 12.29
C ILE A 142 9.00 -16.46 12.13
N SER A 143 9.65 -15.55 11.38
CA SER A 143 11.11 -15.54 11.26
C SER A 143 11.82 -15.26 12.59
N TRP A 144 11.28 -14.38 13.44
CA TRP A 144 11.79 -14.13 14.79
C TRP A 144 11.55 -15.32 15.72
N LEU A 145 10.33 -15.87 15.73
CA LEU A 145 9.97 -17.02 16.58
C LEU A 145 10.78 -18.28 16.22
N LEU A 146 10.94 -18.56 14.92
CA LEU A 146 11.75 -19.69 14.44
C LEU A 146 13.22 -19.52 14.82
N SER A 147 13.73 -18.28 14.85
CA SER A 147 15.12 -18.00 15.22
C SER A 147 15.44 -18.33 16.68
N LEU A 148 14.45 -18.32 17.59
CA LEU A 148 14.64 -18.74 18.98
C LEU A 148 15.06 -20.22 19.08
N VAL A 149 14.61 -21.07 18.15
CA VAL A 149 15.05 -22.49 18.07
C VAL A 149 16.56 -22.59 17.83
N PHE A 150 17.14 -21.65 17.07
CA PHE A 150 18.58 -21.61 16.78
C PHE A 150 19.43 -21.02 17.93
N VAL A 151 18.80 -20.38 18.93
CA VAL A 151 19.48 -19.94 20.16
C VAL A 151 19.58 -21.08 21.19
N LEU A 152 18.67 -22.06 21.17
CA LEU A 152 18.65 -23.17 22.15
C LEU A 152 19.96 -23.99 22.18
N PRO A 153 20.60 -24.35 21.06
CA PRO A 153 21.88 -25.07 21.07
C PRO A 153 23.02 -24.30 21.76
N TRP A 154 23.03 -22.96 21.64
CA TRP A 154 24.01 -22.12 22.34
C TRP A 154 23.78 -22.11 23.85
N LEU A 155 22.53 -22.01 24.28
CA LEU A 155 22.17 -22.02 25.70
C LEU A 155 22.46 -23.39 26.35
N THR A 156 22.18 -24.50 25.67
CA THR A 156 22.47 -25.85 26.19
C THR A 156 23.96 -26.18 26.14
N ALA A 157 24.71 -25.66 25.16
CA ALA A 157 26.17 -25.80 25.08
C ALA A 157 26.91 -25.23 26.31
N GLN A 158 26.36 -24.22 27.00
CA GLN A 158 26.96 -23.69 28.24
C GLN A 158 26.93 -24.68 29.41
N ARG A 159 26.03 -25.68 29.36
CA ARG A 159 25.88 -26.70 30.42
C ARG A 159 26.94 -27.80 30.33
N HIS A 160 27.55 -27.98 29.14
CA HIS A 160 28.56 -28.99 28.86
C HIS A 160 29.74 -28.34 28.10
N PRO A 161 30.66 -27.65 28.81
CA PRO A 161 31.82 -27.04 28.17
C PRO A 161 32.72 -28.12 27.56
N ALA A 162 33.05 -27.98 26.27
CA ALA A 162 33.94 -28.90 25.58
C ALA A 162 35.34 -28.96 26.22
N ASP A 163 36.00 -30.11 26.15
CA ASP A 163 37.36 -30.31 26.66
C ASP A 163 38.41 -29.65 25.75
N GLY A 164 38.87 -28.45 26.13
CA GLY A 164 39.90 -27.71 25.39
C GLY A 164 40.32 -26.42 26.08
N CYS A 165 41.58 -26.34 26.51
CA CYS A 165 42.19 -25.30 27.36
C CYS A 165 41.59 -25.24 28.79
N SER A 166 41.59 -26.39 29.50
CA SER A 166 41.08 -26.57 30.87
C SER A 166 42.05 -26.12 31.98
N LEU A 167 42.47 -24.85 31.96
CA LEU A 167 43.27 -24.26 33.05
C LEU A 167 42.38 -23.64 34.15
N HIS A 168 41.46 -24.42 34.70
CA HIS A 168 40.44 -23.91 35.64
C HIS A 168 40.18 -24.83 36.86
N ARG A 169 41.25 -25.42 37.41
CA ARG A 169 41.15 -26.22 38.66
C ARG A 169 41.15 -25.35 39.94
N PHE A 170 41.08 -24.01 39.84
CA PHE A 170 41.19 -23.11 41.01
C PHE A 170 40.33 -21.83 40.98
N ALA A 171 39.24 -21.80 40.21
CA ALA A 171 38.32 -20.66 40.19
C ALA A 171 36.87 -21.10 40.39
N VAL A 172 36.59 -21.61 41.58
CA VAL A 172 35.24 -21.86 42.14
C VAL A 172 34.62 -20.57 42.73
N LEU A 173 35.35 -19.45 42.72
CA LEU A 173 34.96 -18.17 43.35
C LEU A 173 34.95 -16.94 42.42
N THR A 174 35.24 -17.07 41.12
CA THR A 174 35.28 -15.90 40.19
C THR A 174 34.44 -16.14 38.94
N ALA A 175 33.34 -15.40 38.80
CA ALA A 175 32.31 -15.56 37.76
C ALA A 175 32.68 -14.98 36.36
N PHE A 176 33.95 -15.07 35.98
CA PHE A 176 34.52 -14.42 34.79
C PHE A 176 35.05 -15.44 33.79
N SER A 177 34.73 -15.27 32.50
CA SER A 177 35.24 -16.11 31.41
C SER A 177 36.02 -15.29 30.38
N LYS A 178 37.17 -15.84 29.92
CA LYS A 178 37.89 -15.33 28.74
C LYS A 178 37.14 -15.80 27.48
N HIS A 179 37.04 -14.92 26.47
CA HIS A 179 36.21 -15.11 25.28
C HIS A 179 36.41 -16.49 24.63
N ARG A 180 35.34 -17.29 24.55
CA ARG A 180 35.34 -18.62 23.94
C ARG A 180 34.62 -18.57 22.60
N SER A 181 35.37 -18.64 21.51
CA SER A 181 34.83 -18.67 20.14
C SER A 181 33.70 -19.69 20.01
N VAL A 182 32.62 -19.30 19.33
CA VAL A 182 31.47 -20.14 18.93
C VAL A 182 31.91 -21.48 18.30
N LEU A 183 33.06 -21.46 17.62
CA LEU A 183 33.69 -22.58 16.93
C LEU A 183 34.31 -23.64 17.85
N ALA A 184 34.40 -23.37 19.16
CA ALA A 184 35.01 -24.28 20.14
C ALA A 184 34.07 -25.38 20.65
N ASN A 185 32.78 -25.34 20.34
CA ASN A 185 31.83 -26.41 20.65
C ASN A 185 31.21 -26.95 19.35
N SER A 186 31.43 -28.25 19.11
CA SER A 186 31.02 -28.95 17.89
C SER A 186 29.50 -28.97 17.70
N TYR A 187 28.72 -29.00 18.79
CA TYR A 187 27.25 -29.04 18.71
C TYR A 187 26.68 -27.73 18.14
N THR A 188 27.11 -26.58 18.69
CA THR A 188 26.74 -25.25 18.18
C THR A 188 27.30 -24.98 16.80
N SER A 189 28.52 -25.46 16.51
CA SER A 189 29.14 -25.32 15.19
C SER A 189 28.34 -26.08 14.12
N GLY A 190 27.93 -27.32 14.40
CA GLY A 190 27.14 -28.14 13.49
C GLY A 190 25.75 -27.60 13.24
N PHE A 191 25.06 -27.13 14.30
CA PHE A 191 23.74 -26.53 14.15
C PHE A 191 23.79 -25.23 13.31
N SER A 192 24.83 -24.43 13.49
CA SER A 192 25.07 -23.22 12.70
C SER A 192 25.39 -23.53 11.23
N ALA A 193 26.20 -24.57 10.97
CA ALA A 193 26.47 -25.04 9.61
C ALA A 193 25.19 -25.52 8.90
N VAL A 194 24.33 -26.28 9.60
CA VAL A 194 23.04 -26.74 9.07
C VAL A 194 22.11 -25.56 8.79
N ASN A 195 22.07 -24.54 9.65
CA ASN A 195 21.31 -23.31 9.37
C ASN A 195 21.75 -22.65 8.05
N ILE A 196 23.06 -22.35 7.91
CA ILE A 196 23.59 -21.70 6.71
C ILE A 196 23.29 -22.54 5.46
N MET A 197 23.51 -23.86 5.51
CA MET A 197 23.23 -24.78 4.41
C MET A 197 21.76 -24.74 3.96
N ILE A 198 20.81 -24.75 4.90
CA ILE A 198 19.37 -24.69 4.59
C ILE A 198 19.02 -23.35 3.92
N GLN A 199 19.53 -22.22 4.43
CA GLN A 199 19.25 -20.91 3.84
C GLN A 199 19.89 -20.76 2.46
N THR A 200 21.16 -21.18 2.28
CA THR A 200 21.83 -21.27 0.98
C THR A 200 20.99 -22.09 -0.01
N ALA A 201 20.47 -23.25 0.37
CA ALA A 201 19.65 -24.09 -0.51
C ALA A 201 18.34 -23.40 -0.96
N VAL A 202 17.63 -22.72 -0.04
CA VAL A 202 16.41 -21.97 -0.36
C VAL A 202 16.71 -20.82 -1.33
N ILE A 203 17.78 -20.07 -1.07
CA ILE A 203 18.20 -18.92 -1.87
C ILE A 203 18.63 -19.36 -3.29
N LEU A 204 19.47 -20.39 -3.39
CA LEU A 204 19.88 -20.99 -4.67
C LEU A 204 18.68 -21.50 -5.47
N TYR A 205 17.73 -22.19 -4.84
CA TYR A 205 16.52 -22.66 -5.51
C TYR A 205 15.69 -21.51 -6.08
N CYS A 206 15.45 -20.46 -5.28
CA CYS A 206 14.69 -19.29 -5.70
C CYS A 206 15.35 -18.59 -6.89
N TYR A 207 16.66 -18.32 -6.81
CA TYR A 207 17.40 -17.64 -7.88
C TYR A 207 17.57 -18.50 -9.14
N PHE A 208 17.75 -19.82 -9.01
CA PHE A 208 17.74 -20.74 -10.16
C PHE A 208 16.39 -20.70 -10.91
N LYS A 209 15.27 -20.71 -10.18
CA LYS A 209 13.93 -20.60 -10.80
C LYS A 209 13.71 -19.23 -11.46
N ILE A 210 14.14 -18.13 -10.84
CA ILE A 210 14.09 -16.80 -11.45
C ILE A 210 14.93 -16.76 -12.74
N PHE A 211 16.17 -17.25 -12.68
CA PHE A 211 17.06 -17.29 -13.84
C PHE A 211 16.46 -18.10 -15.00
N ARG A 212 15.92 -19.30 -14.73
CA ARG A 212 15.24 -20.10 -15.77
C ARG A 212 14.04 -19.37 -16.37
N LYS A 213 13.22 -18.68 -15.57
CA LYS A 213 12.09 -17.88 -16.07
C LYS A 213 12.58 -16.76 -17.00
N VAL A 214 13.57 -15.98 -16.57
CA VAL A 214 14.15 -14.88 -17.37
C VAL A 214 14.76 -15.40 -18.68
N GLN A 215 15.51 -16.49 -18.63
CA GLN A 215 16.09 -17.11 -19.84
C GLN A 215 15.01 -17.62 -20.81
N ILE A 216 13.92 -18.19 -20.30
CA ILE A 216 12.78 -18.61 -21.14
C ILE A 216 12.10 -17.39 -21.78
N SER A 217 11.87 -16.30 -21.03
CA SER A 217 11.32 -15.05 -21.59
C SER A 217 12.22 -14.47 -22.68
N VAL A 218 13.54 -14.39 -22.44
CA VAL A 218 14.50 -13.92 -23.45
C VAL A 218 14.51 -14.80 -24.70
N LYS A 219 14.45 -16.14 -24.54
CA LYS A 219 14.38 -17.07 -25.68
C LYS A 219 13.09 -16.92 -26.49
N ARG A 220 11.92 -16.78 -25.82
CA ARG A 220 10.64 -16.52 -26.50
C ARG A 220 10.71 -15.22 -27.29
N VAL A 221 11.19 -14.14 -26.68
CA VAL A 221 11.34 -12.83 -27.36
C VAL A 221 12.32 -12.94 -28.53
N SER A 222 13.44 -13.68 -28.43
CA SER A 222 14.33 -13.86 -29.59
C SER A 222 13.71 -14.67 -30.72
N VAL A 223 12.86 -15.67 -30.43
CA VAL A 223 12.14 -16.45 -31.46
C VAL A 223 11.03 -15.60 -32.10
N LEU A 224 10.24 -14.88 -31.30
CA LEU A 224 9.19 -14.00 -31.81
C LEU A 224 9.79 -12.85 -32.64
N ASN A 225 10.91 -12.29 -32.19
CA ASN A 225 11.61 -11.25 -32.94
C ASN A 225 12.23 -11.80 -34.24
N PHE A 226 12.74 -13.04 -34.26
CA PHE A 226 13.15 -13.71 -35.50
C PHE A 226 11.99 -13.88 -36.50
N GLN A 227 10.75 -14.01 -36.02
CA GLN A 227 9.54 -14.06 -36.87
C GLN A 227 9.05 -12.66 -37.31
N ILE A 228 9.49 -11.56 -36.68
CA ILE A 228 8.99 -10.18 -36.90
C ILE A 228 10.05 -9.26 -37.55
N VAL A 229 11.34 -9.64 -37.52
CA VAL A 229 12.49 -8.82 -37.97
C VAL A 229 12.45 -8.38 -39.44
N ASN A 230 11.56 -8.92 -40.27
CA ASN A 230 11.44 -8.50 -41.66
C ASN A 230 10.79 -7.13 -41.90
N ASN A 231 10.18 -6.42 -40.93
CA ASN A 231 9.55 -5.11 -41.26
C ASN A 231 9.28 -4.05 -40.17
N LEU A 232 9.69 -4.16 -38.89
CA LEU A 232 9.36 -3.13 -37.88
C LEU A 232 10.50 -2.72 -36.91
N PRO A 233 10.66 -1.42 -36.60
CA PRO A 233 11.67 -0.90 -35.69
C PRO A 233 11.21 -0.94 -34.20
N TYR A 234 10.71 -2.09 -33.72
CA TYR A 234 10.22 -2.20 -32.34
C TYR A 234 11.25 -2.83 -31.40
N SER A 235 11.98 -1.99 -30.65
CA SER A 235 12.97 -2.46 -29.68
C SER A 235 12.33 -2.86 -28.35
N PHE A 236 12.22 -4.17 -28.08
CA PHE A 236 11.82 -4.65 -26.75
C PHE A 236 12.82 -4.19 -25.66
N PRO A 237 12.34 -3.80 -24.46
CA PRO A 237 13.11 -2.94 -23.55
C PRO A 237 14.32 -3.63 -22.93
N ARG A 238 15.48 -2.95 -22.98
CA ARG A 238 16.77 -3.36 -22.37
C ARG A 238 16.73 -3.52 -20.83
N LYS A 239 15.57 -3.32 -20.17
CA LYS A 239 15.41 -3.36 -18.71
C LYS A 239 15.52 -4.80 -18.15
N ASP A 240 14.92 -5.79 -18.79
CA ASP A 240 14.80 -7.15 -18.22
C ASP A 240 16.12 -7.93 -18.18
N LYS A 241 16.97 -7.79 -19.21
CA LYS A 241 18.32 -8.39 -19.22
C LYS A 241 19.18 -7.84 -18.07
N ARG A 242 19.02 -6.57 -17.71
CA ARG A 242 19.74 -5.95 -16.57
C ARG A 242 19.20 -6.48 -15.23
N LEU A 243 17.89 -6.66 -15.09
CA LEU A 243 17.27 -7.23 -13.90
C LEU A 243 17.81 -8.64 -13.59
N GLY A 244 17.91 -9.52 -14.59
CA GLY A 244 18.46 -10.87 -14.41
C GLY A 244 19.92 -10.89 -13.94
N VAL A 245 20.75 -9.96 -14.42
CA VAL A 245 22.14 -9.82 -13.96
C VAL A 245 22.20 -9.35 -12.51
N TYR A 246 21.41 -8.34 -12.11
CA TYR A 246 21.41 -7.86 -10.72
C TYR A 246 20.95 -8.94 -9.74
N VAL A 247 19.92 -9.72 -10.11
CA VAL A 247 19.44 -10.85 -9.32
C VAL A 247 20.53 -11.91 -9.12
N LEU A 248 21.36 -12.18 -10.14
CA LEU A 248 22.50 -13.09 -10.02
C LEU A 248 23.62 -12.50 -9.15
N SER A 249 23.92 -11.21 -9.27
CA SER A 249 24.93 -10.54 -8.44
C SER A 249 24.59 -10.60 -6.95
N VAL A 250 23.32 -10.43 -6.57
CA VAL A 250 22.85 -10.58 -5.19
C VAL A 250 23.15 -11.99 -4.64
N CYS A 251 22.87 -13.03 -5.44
CA CYS A 251 23.17 -14.42 -5.08
C CYS A 251 24.68 -14.66 -4.91
N CYS A 252 25.50 -14.14 -5.84
CA CYS A 252 26.96 -14.27 -5.74
C CYS A 252 27.53 -13.62 -4.48
N ILE A 253 27.08 -12.40 -4.12
CA ILE A 253 27.57 -11.71 -2.93
C ILE A 253 27.19 -12.48 -1.66
N PHE A 254 25.95 -12.99 -1.57
CA PHE A 254 25.52 -13.83 -0.46
C PHE A 254 26.46 -15.04 -0.29
N LEU A 255 26.64 -15.86 -1.35
CA LEU A 255 27.50 -17.04 -1.31
C LEU A 255 28.96 -16.72 -0.93
N LEU A 256 29.52 -15.62 -1.47
CA LEU A 256 30.88 -15.18 -1.15
C LEU A 256 31.04 -14.81 0.34
N THR A 257 29.98 -14.33 0.99
CA THR A 257 30.00 -14.00 2.43
C THR A 257 29.66 -15.20 3.33
N THR A 258 28.77 -16.10 2.93
CA THR A 258 28.28 -17.19 3.80
C THR A 258 29.07 -18.49 3.71
N GLU A 259 29.50 -18.88 2.51
CA GLU A 259 30.13 -20.20 2.29
C GLU A 259 31.49 -20.38 2.99
N PRO A 260 32.39 -19.37 3.08
CA PRO A 260 33.64 -19.51 3.84
C PRO A 260 33.40 -19.88 5.31
N MET A 261 32.36 -19.30 5.93
CA MET A 261 32.00 -19.59 7.32
C MET A 261 31.34 -20.96 7.47
N PHE A 262 30.47 -21.35 6.52
CA PHE A 262 29.91 -22.71 6.47
C PHE A 262 31.02 -23.78 6.46
N TRP A 263 32.03 -23.64 5.59
CA TRP A 263 33.11 -24.62 5.50
C TRP A 263 34.01 -24.65 6.75
N VAL A 264 34.25 -23.51 7.41
CA VAL A 264 34.94 -23.48 8.70
C VAL A 264 34.13 -24.23 9.78
N LEU A 265 32.82 -23.97 9.87
CA LEU A 265 31.94 -24.64 10.83
C LEU A 265 31.84 -26.15 10.59
N PHE A 266 31.66 -26.55 9.32
CA PHE A 266 31.55 -27.94 8.91
C PHE A 266 32.84 -28.73 9.12
N LEU A 267 34.00 -28.19 8.70
CA LEU A 267 35.29 -28.84 8.94
C LEU A 267 35.65 -28.90 10.43
N GLY A 268 35.21 -27.90 11.21
CA GLY A 268 35.33 -27.85 12.66
C GLY A 268 34.65 -29.01 13.41
N LEU A 269 33.70 -29.71 12.78
CA LEU A 269 33.08 -30.92 13.34
C LEU A 269 34.03 -32.12 13.38
N PHE A 270 34.97 -32.19 12.43
CA PHE A 270 35.82 -33.37 12.21
C PHE A 270 37.28 -33.11 12.61
N ARG A 271 37.73 -31.85 12.54
CA ARG A 271 39.12 -31.47 12.81
C ARG A 271 39.23 -30.04 13.30
N SER A 272 40.29 -29.75 14.07
CA SER A 272 40.63 -28.37 14.41
C SER A 272 40.97 -27.56 13.15
N VAL A 273 40.32 -26.42 12.99
CA VAL A 273 40.54 -25.47 11.88
C VAL A 273 41.46 -24.34 12.37
N PRO A 274 42.48 -23.91 11.60
CA PRO A 274 43.40 -22.85 12.04
C PRO A 274 42.69 -21.55 12.43
N LYS A 275 43.06 -20.95 13.57
CA LYS A 275 42.47 -19.70 14.09
C LYS A 275 42.38 -18.59 13.04
N GLY A 276 43.43 -18.38 12.23
CA GLY A 276 43.42 -17.37 11.16
C GLY A 276 42.32 -17.61 10.11
N ALA A 277 42.06 -18.86 9.72
CA ALA A 277 40.98 -19.19 8.80
C ALA A 277 39.59 -18.98 9.43
N GLN A 278 39.47 -19.25 10.74
CA GLN A 278 38.27 -18.94 11.52
C GLN A 278 37.99 -17.43 11.53
N THR A 279 38.97 -16.62 11.93
CA THR A 279 38.84 -15.15 12.00
C THR A 279 38.55 -14.54 10.64
N VAL A 280 39.26 -14.94 9.57
CA VAL A 280 39.02 -14.40 8.22
C VAL A 280 37.62 -14.75 7.72
N SER A 281 37.18 -16.00 7.86
CA SER A 281 35.83 -16.42 7.42
C SER A 281 34.73 -15.74 8.24
N TRP A 282 34.96 -15.51 9.53
CA TRP A 282 34.05 -14.75 10.39
C TRP A 282 33.93 -13.28 9.99
N LEU A 283 35.04 -12.61 9.66
CA LEU A 283 35.02 -11.22 9.21
C LEU A 283 34.36 -11.07 7.83
N VAL A 284 34.61 -12.02 6.91
CA VAL A 284 33.93 -12.10 5.61
C VAL A 284 32.41 -12.31 5.79
N PHE A 285 32.00 -13.22 6.67
CA PHE A 285 30.59 -13.42 7.01
C PHE A 285 29.96 -12.18 7.65
N SER A 286 30.67 -11.55 8.58
CA SER A 286 30.20 -10.34 9.26
C SER A 286 30.00 -9.15 8.31
N SER A 287 30.64 -9.16 7.13
CA SER A 287 30.43 -8.12 6.11
C SER A 287 29.03 -8.14 5.51
N LEU A 288 28.32 -9.28 5.58
CA LEU A 288 26.91 -9.40 5.19
C LEU A 288 26.08 -8.32 5.90
N PHE A 289 26.10 -8.28 7.24
CA PHE A 289 25.31 -7.35 8.07
C PHE A 289 25.55 -5.86 7.77
N VAL A 290 26.69 -5.52 7.16
CA VAL A 290 27.04 -4.14 6.73
C VAL A 290 26.54 -3.84 5.31
N LEU A 291 26.62 -4.84 4.42
CA LEU A 291 26.38 -4.70 2.98
C LEU A 291 24.93 -4.96 2.56
N ASN A 292 24.13 -5.69 3.36
CA ASN A 292 22.72 -6.01 3.05
C ASN A 292 21.87 -4.80 2.61
N PRO A 293 21.92 -3.63 3.30
CA PRO A 293 21.30 -2.39 2.83
C PRO A 293 21.62 -2.06 1.37
N PHE A 294 22.88 -2.13 0.97
CA PHE A 294 23.34 -1.74 -0.36
C PHE A 294 22.91 -2.75 -1.43
N ILE A 295 23.05 -4.06 -1.13
CA ILE A 295 22.69 -5.17 -2.01
C ILE A 295 21.25 -5.04 -2.53
N TYR A 296 20.31 -4.65 -1.67
CA TYR A 296 18.90 -4.56 -2.02
C TYR A 296 18.42 -3.18 -2.50
N THR A 297 19.05 -2.08 -2.05
CA THR A 297 18.54 -0.72 -2.32
C THR A 297 19.22 0.01 -3.48
N TRP A 298 20.53 -0.22 -3.73
CA TRP A 298 21.33 0.59 -4.67
C TRP A 298 20.83 0.61 -6.12
N LYS A 299 20.17 -0.47 -6.56
CA LYS A 299 19.59 -0.60 -7.91
C LYS A 299 18.10 -0.28 -7.97
N ASN A 300 17.42 -0.11 -6.85
CA ASN A 300 16.01 0.28 -6.84
C ASN A 300 15.88 1.79 -7.10
N GLU A 301 15.16 2.15 -8.15
CA GLU A 301 15.03 3.54 -8.60
C GLU A 301 14.37 4.45 -7.55
N GLU A 302 13.37 3.94 -6.83
CA GLU A 302 12.68 4.72 -5.78
C GLU A 302 13.59 4.94 -4.57
N PHE A 303 14.39 3.94 -4.15
CA PHE A 303 15.40 4.13 -3.11
C PHE A 303 16.46 5.16 -3.54
N ARG A 304 16.91 5.14 -4.80
CA ARG A 304 17.85 6.14 -5.35
C ARG A 304 17.28 7.55 -5.38
N LYS A 305 15.98 7.71 -5.71
CA LYS A 305 15.27 9.00 -5.67
C LYS A 305 15.17 9.51 -4.23
N SER A 306 14.69 8.68 -3.32
CA SER A 306 14.60 9.01 -1.89
C SER A 306 15.97 9.36 -1.28
N PHE A 307 17.02 8.59 -1.60
CA PHE A 307 18.39 8.87 -1.20
C PHE A 307 18.87 10.24 -1.69
N ARG A 308 18.68 10.52 -3.00
CA ARG A 308 19.06 11.81 -3.59
C ARG A 308 18.32 12.96 -2.90
N SER A 309 17.03 12.82 -2.63
CA SER A 309 16.23 13.88 -2.00
C SER A 309 16.73 14.22 -0.59
N VAL A 310 17.13 13.21 0.19
CA VAL A 310 17.79 13.43 1.50
C VAL A 310 19.18 14.07 1.32
N MET A 311 20.01 13.57 0.41
CA MET A 311 21.39 14.05 0.20
C MET A 311 21.49 15.46 -0.40
N MET A 312 20.58 15.83 -1.30
CA MET A 312 20.47 17.20 -1.82
C MET A 312 19.89 18.16 -0.79
N GLY A 313 19.47 17.63 0.37
CA GLY A 313 18.82 18.40 1.40
C GLY A 313 17.47 18.94 0.96
N GLU A 314 16.80 18.41 -0.06
CA GLU A 314 15.44 18.81 -0.47
C GLU A 314 14.44 18.64 0.69
N PHE A 315 14.72 17.68 1.58
CA PHE A 315 14.00 17.47 2.84
C PHE A 315 14.16 18.62 3.86
N TRP A 316 15.25 19.40 3.79
CA TRP A 316 15.61 20.47 4.73
C TRP A 316 15.59 21.88 4.09
N ARG A 317 15.85 21.98 2.79
CA ARG A 317 15.85 23.20 1.97
C ARG A 317 14.45 23.45 1.44
N GLY A 318 13.57 23.93 2.32
CA GLY A 318 12.38 24.65 1.91
C GLY A 318 11.54 23.96 0.83
N SER A 319 10.86 22.87 1.20
CA SER A 319 9.44 22.81 0.82
C SER A 319 8.81 24.10 1.32
N THR A 320 8.62 25.09 0.45
CA THR A 320 7.73 26.19 0.76
C THR A 320 6.37 25.55 1.04
N VAL A 321 5.91 25.76 2.26
CA VAL A 321 4.70 25.18 2.81
C VAL A 321 3.54 25.95 2.20
N VAL A 322 3.04 25.47 1.06
CA VAL A 322 2.03 26.15 0.23
C VAL A 322 0.68 25.52 0.53
N ALA A 323 -0.16 26.25 1.28
CA ALA A 323 -1.55 25.89 1.50
C ALA A 323 -2.30 25.76 0.14
N PRO A 324 -3.35 24.92 0.04
CA PRO A 324 -4.03 24.70 -1.22
C PRO A 324 -4.56 26.00 -1.82
N GLN A 325 -4.09 26.34 -3.03
CA GLN A 325 -4.69 27.43 -3.80
C GLN A 325 -6.11 27.05 -4.24
N LYS A 326 -6.92 28.04 -4.61
CA LYS A 326 -8.28 27.83 -5.13
C LYS A 326 -8.22 26.83 -6.30
N PRO A 327 -8.91 25.67 -6.23
CA PRO A 327 -8.80 24.66 -7.27
C PRO A 327 -9.34 25.15 -8.63
N LEU A 328 -8.66 24.77 -9.71
CA LEU A 328 -9.09 25.02 -11.09
C LEU A 328 -9.76 23.76 -11.64
N VAL A 329 -11.01 23.90 -12.09
CA VAL A 329 -11.75 22.85 -12.81
C VAL A 329 -11.54 23.03 -14.32
N SER A 330 -11.30 21.94 -15.04
CA SER A 330 -11.08 21.91 -16.48
C SER A 330 -11.65 20.61 -17.06
N GLY A 331 -12.38 20.70 -18.16
CA GLY A 331 -13.08 19.56 -18.77
C GLY A 331 -13.74 19.94 -20.10
N SER A 332 -14.37 18.97 -20.75
CA SER A 332 -14.83 19.09 -22.14
C SER A 332 -16.08 19.97 -22.28
N SER A 333 -15.84 21.24 -22.63
CA SER A 333 -16.77 22.20 -23.23
C SER A 333 -18.09 22.45 -22.49
N SER A 334 -18.08 23.53 -21.69
CA SER A 334 -19.19 24.03 -20.86
C SER A 334 -19.54 23.12 -19.66
N SER A 335 -20.20 23.69 -18.66
CA SER A 335 -20.72 22.91 -17.53
C SER A 335 -22.08 22.27 -17.83
N THR A 336 -22.46 22.16 -19.10
CA THR A 336 -23.64 21.45 -19.56
C THR A 336 -23.29 20.20 -20.35
N VAL A 337 -24.15 19.18 -20.28
CA VAL A 337 -24.00 17.90 -20.98
C VAL A 337 -25.38 17.43 -21.43
N ARG A 338 -25.51 16.74 -22.56
CA ARG A 338 -26.80 16.21 -23.00
C ARG A 338 -27.11 14.90 -22.29
N GLU A 339 -28.39 14.63 -22.05
CA GLU A 339 -28.79 13.37 -21.44
C GLU A 339 -28.26 12.16 -22.22
N GLY A 340 -27.65 11.21 -21.51
CA GLY A 340 -27.09 10.00 -22.09
C GLY A 340 -25.65 10.11 -22.58
N GLU A 341 -25.09 11.33 -22.71
CA GLU A 341 -23.68 11.54 -23.03
C GLU A 341 -22.76 11.37 -21.80
N GLU A 342 -21.46 11.23 -22.05
CA GLU A 342 -20.41 11.13 -21.04
C GLU A 342 -19.81 12.51 -20.72
N MET A 343 -19.60 12.81 -19.43
CA MET A 343 -18.90 14.03 -18.98
C MET A 343 -17.71 13.69 -18.09
N SER A 344 -16.60 14.40 -18.29
CA SER A 344 -15.40 14.30 -17.45
C SER A 344 -14.90 15.69 -17.07
N LEU A 345 -14.84 15.95 -15.75
CA LEU A 345 -14.35 17.20 -15.16
C LEU A 345 -13.13 16.89 -14.28
N THR A 346 -12.00 17.53 -14.57
CA THR A 346 -10.76 17.37 -13.80
C THR A 346 -10.51 18.62 -12.96
N CYS A 347 -10.26 18.42 -11.68
CA CYS A 347 -9.90 19.46 -10.72
C CYS A 347 -8.40 19.40 -10.40
N SER A 348 -7.75 20.56 -10.33
CA SER A 348 -6.32 20.67 -10.02
C SER A 348 -6.04 21.84 -9.08
N THR A 349 -5.01 21.74 -8.23
CA THR A 349 -4.60 22.80 -7.31
C THR A 349 -3.09 22.79 -7.09
N GLN A 350 -2.50 23.95 -6.79
CA GLN A 350 -1.12 24.06 -6.34
C GLN A 350 -1.08 23.97 -4.81
N SER A 351 -0.47 22.90 -4.27
CA SER A 351 -0.29 22.70 -2.83
C SER A 351 0.99 21.90 -2.52
N ASN A 352 1.66 22.23 -1.40
CA ASN A 352 2.80 21.50 -0.89
C ASN A 352 2.74 21.42 0.66
N PRO A 353 2.50 20.24 1.26
CA PRO A 353 2.38 18.91 0.62
C PRO A 353 1.15 18.81 -0.30
N PRO A 354 1.15 17.89 -1.30
CA PRO A 354 0.04 17.73 -2.22
C PRO A 354 -1.30 17.55 -1.50
N ALA A 355 -2.29 18.30 -1.94
CA ALA A 355 -3.65 18.22 -1.40
C ALA A 355 -4.37 16.97 -1.91
N GLU A 356 -5.20 16.40 -1.05
CA GLU A 356 -6.20 15.39 -1.41
C GLU A 356 -7.40 16.10 -2.03
N LEU A 357 -7.87 15.62 -3.18
CA LEU A 357 -8.98 16.21 -3.92
C LEU A 357 -10.23 15.35 -3.78
N VAL A 358 -11.35 15.98 -3.44
CA VAL A 358 -12.64 15.32 -3.23
C VAL A 358 -13.74 16.10 -3.94
N TRP A 359 -14.56 15.40 -4.72
CA TRP A 359 -15.74 15.96 -5.36
C TRP A 359 -16.99 15.71 -4.50
N LYS A 360 -17.72 16.78 -4.21
CA LYS A 360 -18.97 16.78 -3.46
C LYS A 360 -20.10 17.35 -4.30
N LYS A 361 -21.28 16.71 -4.30
CA LYS A 361 -22.52 17.34 -4.75
C LYS A 361 -23.15 18.09 -3.58
N LEU A 362 -23.47 19.37 -3.77
CA LEU A 362 -24.18 20.17 -2.78
C LEU A 362 -25.68 19.86 -2.87
N LEU A 363 -26.29 19.66 -1.71
CA LEU A 363 -27.69 19.31 -1.55
C LEU A 363 -28.43 20.46 -0.85
N PRO A 364 -29.78 20.54 -0.97
CA PRO A 364 -30.57 21.50 -0.23
C PRO A 364 -30.30 21.44 1.29
N GLN A 365 -30.55 22.55 1.98
CA GLN A 365 -30.37 22.69 3.44
C GLN A 365 -28.90 22.56 3.91
N GLY A 366 -27.92 22.79 3.03
CA GLY A 366 -26.49 22.82 3.39
C GLY A 366 -25.85 21.44 3.60
N GLN A 367 -26.51 20.37 3.15
CA GLN A 367 -25.92 19.04 3.12
C GLN A 367 -24.99 18.88 1.91
N SER A 368 -24.04 17.94 1.97
CA SER A 368 -23.20 17.58 0.82
C SER A 368 -22.92 16.09 0.79
N GLN A 369 -22.88 15.52 -0.41
CA GLN A 369 -22.59 14.10 -0.64
C GLN A 369 -21.29 13.97 -1.44
N VAL A 370 -20.35 13.15 -0.97
CA VAL A 370 -19.15 12.80 -1.75
C VAL A 370 -19.58 11.94 -2.95
N VAL A 371 -19.15 12.35 -4.15
CA VAL A 371 -19.51 11.71 -5.43
C VAL A 371 -18.30 11.11 -6.16
N ALA A 372 -17.09 11.64 -5.95
CA ALA A 372 -15.85 11.05 -6.42
C ALA A 372 -14.67 11.43 -5.50
N GLU A 373 -13.68 10.55 -5.40
CA GLU A 373 -12.40 10.79 -4.73
C GLU A 373 -11.29 10.88 -5.79
N GLY A 374 -10.41 11.88 -5.68
CA GLY A 374 -9.35 12.16 -6.65
C GLY A 374 -9.65 13.34 -7.58
N GLU A 375 -8.81 13.48 -8.62
CA GLU A 375 -8.80 14.65 -9.51
C GLU A 375 -10.05 14.72 -10.42
N THR A 376 -10.58 13.59 -10.87
CA THR A 376 -11.58 13.55 -11.95
C THR A 376 -12.96 13.08 -11.46
N LEU A 377 -13.99 13.87 -11.75
CA LEU A 377 -15.39 13.48 -11.70
C LEU A 377 -15.81 12.95 -13.07
N PHE A 378 -16.28 11.71 -13.13
CA PHE A 378 -16.76 11.06 -14.35
C PHE A 378 -18.24 10.71 -14.24
N ILE A 379 -19.05 11.20 -15.18
CA ILE A 379 -20.48 10.88 -15.32
C ILE A 379 -20.63 10.12 -16.63
N GLY A 380 -20.77 8.79 -16.54
CA GLY A 380 -20.75 7.91 -17.73
C GLY A 380 -22.07 7.83 -18.52
N LYS A 381 -23.18 8.31 -17.96
CA LYS A 381 -24.45 8.46 -18.67
C LYS A 381 -25.27 9.54 -17.97
N ALA A 382 -25.15 10.78 -18.43
CA ALA A 382 -25.79 11.92 -17.78
C ALA A 382 -27.32 11.73 -17.65
N GLN A 383 -27.87 12.03 -16.48
CA GLN A 383 -29.29 11.96 -16.16
C GLN A 383 -29.80 13.28 -15.53
N PRO A 384 -31.11 13.59 -15.59
CA PRO A 384 -31.62 14.86 -15.08
C PRO A 384 -31.23 15.15 -13.61
N PHE A 385 -31.18 14.10 -12.77
CA PHE A 385 -30.80 14.19 -11.36
C PHE A 385 -29.30 14.45 -11.12
N ASP A 386 -28.45 14.32 -12.15
CA ASP A 386 -27.04 14.70 -12.07
C ASP A 386 -26.87 16.22 -12.12
N SER A 387 -27.87 16.98 -12.56
CA SER A 387 -27.83 18.45 -12.49
C SER A 387 -27.71 18.96 -11.04
N GLY A 388 -27.02 20.08 -10.83
CA GLY A 388 -26.87 20.75 -9.54
C GLY A 388 -25.48 21.35 -9.32
N GLU A 389 -25.26 21.92 -8.14
CA GLU A 389 -23.96 22.51 -7.77
C GLU A 389 -23.02 21.44 -7.22
N TYR A 390 -21.82 21.35 -7.79
CA TYR A 390 -20.74 20.47 -7.38
C TYR A 390 -19.58 21.30 -6.85
N GLN A 391 -18.89 20.79 -5.85
CA GLN A 391 -17.73 21.39 -5.22
C GLN A 391 -16.54 20.45 -5.32
N CYS A 392 -15.45 20.92 -5.90
CA CYS A 392 -14.14 20.30 -5.71
C CYS A 392 -13.51 20.92 -4.45
N GLU A 393 -13.18 20.09 -3.47
CA GLU A 393 -12.45 20.48 -2.26
C GLU A 393 -11.04 19.89 -2.28
N ALA A 394 -10.04 20.74 -2.02
CA ALA A 394 -8.65 20.39 -1.82
C ALA A 394 -8.29 20.44 -0.34
N LEU A 395 -7.94 19.29 0.23
CA LEU A 395 -7.62 19.10 1.64
C LEU A 395 -6.11 18.89 1.82
N SER A 396 -5.46 19.71 2.65
CA SER A 396 -4.05 19.53 3.02
C SER A 396 -3.86 19.73 4.52
N ALA A 397 -2.70 19.33 5.05
CA ALA A 397 -2.33 19.51 6.46
C ALA A 397 -2.24 21.00 6.88
N LEU A 398 -2.37 21.92 5.92
CA LEU A 398 -2.26 23.38 6.06
C LEU A 398 -3.62 24.10 6.01
N GLY A 399 -4.70 23.37 5.75
CA GLY A 399 -6.04 23.92 5.52
C GLY A 399 -6.72 23.31 4.29
N SER A 400 -7.92 23.80 4.00
CA SER A 400 -8.70 23.42 2.82
C SER A 400 -8.98 24.61 1.91
N SER A 401 -9.26 24.32 0.64
CA SER A 401 -9.67 25.31 -0.37
C SER A 401 -10.60 24.66 -1.36
N SER A 402 -11.61 25.38 -1.85
CA SER A 402 -12.67 24.79 -2.68
C SER A 402 -13.12 25.69 -3.83
N THR A 403 -13.62 25.04 -4.88
CA THR A 403 -14.23 25.70 -6.05
C THR A 403 -15.53 24.98 -6.40
N ASN A 404 -16.59 25.77 -6.58
CA ASN A 404 -17.89 25.28 -7.00
C ASN A 404 -18.03 25.39 -8.53
N ILE A 405 -18.82 24.49 -9.10
CA ILE A 405 -19.23 24.45 -10.51
C ILE A 405 -20.66 23.93 -10.61
N GLU A 406 -21.50 24.59 -11.39
CA GLU A 406 -22.89 24.17 -11.62
C GLU A 406 -22.96 23.27 -12.86
N ILE A 407 -23.30 21.99 -12.67
CA ILE A 407 -23.50 21.03 -13.76
C ILE A 407 -24.97 21.02 -14.17
N THR A 408 -25.25 21.10 -15.48
CA THR A 408 -26.63 21.09 -15.99
C THR A 408 -26.82 20.08 -17.11
N VAL A 409 -27.73 19.13 -16.92
CA VAL A 409 -28.06 18.14 -17.95
C VAL A 409 -29.16 18.68 -18.85
N GLN A 410 -28.90 18.76 -20.16
CA GLN A 410 -29.87 19.16 -21.17
C GLN A 410 -30.78 17.99 -21.53
N VAL A 411 -32.09 18.23 -21.51
CA VAL A 411 -33.14 17.22 -21.67
C VAL A 411 -34.25 17.77 -22.58
N PRO A 412 -34.66 17.05 -23.65
CA PRO A 412 -35.84 17.44 -24.44
C PRO A 412 -37.13 17.34 -23.61
N PRO A 413 -38.20 18.06 -23.97
CA PRO A 413 -39.51 17.89 -23.37
C PRO A 413 -39.94 16.43 -23.39
N ARG A 414 -40.34 15.92 -22.22
CA ARG A 414 -40.87 14.57 -22.04
C ARG A 414 -41.71 14.47 -20.77
N ASN A 415 -42.58 13.47 -20.72
CA ASN A 415 -43.51 13.25 -19.61
C ASN A 415 -44.39 14.49 -19.36
N THR A 416 -44.82 15.16 -20.44
CA THR A 416 -45.75 16.28 -20.34
C THR A 416 -47.05 15.85 -19.66
N THR A 417 -47.27 16.41 -18.48
CA THR A 417 -48.50 16.24 -17.71
C THR A 417 -49.39 17.46 -17.94
N VAL A 418 -50.61 17.22 -18.38
CA VAL A 418 -51.62 18.27 -18.56
C VAL A 418 -52.71 18.09 -17.51
N LEU A 419 -52.85 19.08 -16.65
CA LEU A 419 -53.86 19.12 -15.60
C LEU A 419 -54.91 20.16 -15.97
N VAL A 420 -56.11 19.70 -16.32
CA VAL A 420 -57.30 20.56 -16.41
C VAL A 420 -57.96 20.61 -15.04
N TYR A 421 -58.20 21.79 -14.49
CA TYR A 421 -58.89 21.98 -13.22
C TYR A 421 -60.10 22.91 -13.38
N PRO A 422 -61.32 22.54 -12.91
CA PRO A 422 -61.70 21.23 -12.36
C PRO A 422 -61.68 20.09 -13.40
N SER A 423 -61.38 18.87 -12.97
CA SER A 423 -60.77 17.82 -13.82
C SER A 423 -61.68 16.68 -14.30
N THR A 424 -63.01 16.82 -14.24
CA THR A 424 -63.90 15.65 -14.51
C THR A 424 -65.19 15.92 -15.26
N GLU A 425 -65.79 17.10 -15.17
CA GLU A 425 -66.89 17.57 -16.01
C GLU A 425 -67.09 19.05 -15.66
N VAL A 426 -66.85 19.95 -16.61
CA VAL A 426 -66.93 21.40 -16.37
C VAL A 426 -68.40 21.80 -16.44
N LEU A 427 -68.94 22.53 -15.45
CA LEU A 427 -70.31 23.07 -15.60
C LEU A 427 -70.28 24.33 -16.47
N GLU A 428 -71.32 24.54 -17.27
CA GLU A 428 -71.52 25.78 -18.03
C GLU A 428 -71.41 27.01 -17.11
N GLY A 429 -70.62 28.00 -17.53
CA GLY A 429 -70.31 29.20 -16.74
C GLY A 429 -69.19 29.04 -15.70
N GLN A 430 -68.56 27.86 -15.56
CA GLN A 430 -67.34 27.72 -14.77
C GLN A 430 -66.10 28.16 -15.55
N ASN A 431 -65.01 28.36 -14.82
CA ASN A 431 -63.68 28.63 -15.36
C ASN A 431 -62.84 27.36 -15.27
N ILE A 432 -61.94 27.12 -16.23
CA ILE A 432 -60.90 26.09 -16.10
C ILE A 432 -59.52 26.73 -16.17
N THR A 433 -58.59 26.11 -15.46
CA THR A 433 -57.16 26.31 -15.63
C THR A 433 -56.58 25.04 -16.22
N ILE A 434 -55.93 25.16 -17.38
CA ILE A 434 -55.14 24.09 -18.00
C ILE A 434 -53.69 24.37 -17.65
N SER A 435 -53.08 23.54 -16.81
CA SER A 435 -51.67 23.63 -16.44
C SER A 435 -50.88 22.50 -17.10
N CYS A 436 -49.97 22.86 -18.00
CA CYS A 436 -49.03 21.96 -18.64
C CYS A 436 -47.70 22.00 -17.89
N LYS A 437 -47.18 20.82 -17.49
CA LYS A 437 -45.88 20.65 -16.86
C LYS A 437 -45.12 19.51 -17.52
N THR A 438 -43.97 19.82 -18.11
CA THR A 438 -43.05 18.84 -18.72
C THR A 438 -41.74 18.77 -17.94
N VAL A 439 -40.92 17.76 -18.19
CA VAL A 439 -39.52 17.70 -17.74
C VAL A 439 -38.62 18.07 -18.91
N SER A 440 -38.07 19.29 -18.93
CA SER A 440 -37.08 19.73 -19.93
C SER A 440 -36.03 20.66 -19.33
N TYR A 441 -34.87 20.74 -19.99
CA TYR A 441 -33.91 21.83 -19.81
C TYR A 441 -33.15 22.08 -21.12
N PRO A 442 -33.06 23.32 -21.66
CA PRO A 442 -33.62 24.59 -21.17
C PRO A 442 -35.15 24.66 -21.01
N ALA A 443 -35.65 25.81 -20.56
CA ALA A 443 -37.08 26.05 -20.36
C ALA A 443 -37.86 25.95 -21.69
N PRO A 444 -39.02 25.28 -21.72
CA PRO A 444 -39.75 25.03 -22.95
C PRO A 444 -40.73 26.15 -23.28
N THR A 445 -41.00 26.36 -24.57
CA THR A 445 -42.14 27.14 -25.06
C THR A 445 -43.37 26.23 -25.12
N ILE A 446 -44.50 26.66 -24.55
CA ILE A 446 -45.75 25.88 -24.49
C ILE A 446 -46.85 26.64 -25.25
N VAL A 447 -47.42 26.00 -26.27
CA VAL A 447 -48.50 26.55 -27.09
C VAL A 447 -49.69 25.58 -27.10
N LEU A 448 -50.86 26.09 -26.73
CA LEU A 448 -52.14 25.37 -26.76
C LEU A 448 -52.92 25.76 -28.03
N LYS A 449 -53.47 24.81 -28.77
CA LYS A 449 -54.16 25.04 -30.04
C LYS A 449 -55.45 24.24 -30.12
N LYS A 450 -56.59 24.91 -30.35
CA LYS A 450 -57.87 24.23 -30.56
C LYS A 450 -57.91 23.62 -31.97
N ILE A 451 -58.12 22.31 -32.06
CA ILE A 451 -57.98 21.59 -33.35
C ILE A 451 -59.09 21.98 -34.35
N SER A 452 -60.29 22.29 -33.87
CA SER A 452 -61.48 22.52 -34.72
C SER A 452 -61.44 23.81 -35.56
N ASN A 453 -60.72 24.84 -35.10
CA ASN A 453 -60.65 26.15 -35.76
C ASN A 453 -59.21 26.72 -35.85
N GLY A 454 -58.22 26.00 -35.33
CA GLY A 454 -56.80 26.40 -35.35
C GLY A 454 -56.42 27.53 -34.41
N THR A 455 -57.30 28.00 -33.51
CA THR A 455 -56.95 29.11 -32.59
C THR A 455 -55.87 28.71 -31.59
N THR A 456 -54.82 29.51 -31.51
CA THR A 456 -53.65 29.30 -30.64
C THR A 456 -53.66 30.23 -29.43
N PHE A 457 -53.29 29.69 -28.28
CA PHE A 457 -53.11 30.35 -27.01
C PHE A 457 -51.66 30.12 -26.55
N CYS A 458 -50.98 31.17 -26.12
CA CYS A 458 -49.60 31.11 -25.61
C CYS A 458 -49.58 31.45 -24.12
N SER A 459 -48.67 30.85 -23.35
CA SER A 459 -48.52 31.12 -21.91
C SER A 459 -47.08 30.95 -21.48
N ASP A 460 -46.51 31.99 -20.84
CA ASP A 460 -45.12 32.01 -20.38
C ASP A 460 -44.86 31.01 -19.24
N ASN A 461 -45.91 30.64 -18.49
CA ASN A 461 -45.84 29.72 -17.34
C ASN A 461 -46.48 28.35 -17.61
N GLY A 462 -46.89 28.07 -18.85
CA GLY A 462 -47.61 26.83 -19.20
C GLY A 462 -49.02 26.72 -18.60
N THR A 463 -49.60 27.82 -18.13
CA THR A 463 -50.94 27.89 -17.53
C THR A 463 -51.89 28.71 -18.40
N PHE A 464 -52.98 28.10 -18.84
CA PHE A 464 -54.01 28.73 -19.66
C PHE A 464 -55.32 28.81 -18.86
N GLU A 465 -55.87 30.01 -18.73
CA GLU A 465 -57.11 30.26 -17.99
C GLU A 465 -58.24 30.58 -18.97
N PHE A 466 -59.30 29.78 -18.94
CA PHE A 466 -60.51 30.01 -19.71
C PHE A 466 -61.66 30.33 -18.76
N TYR A 467 -62.38 31.42 -19.06
CA TYR A 467 -63.42 31.97 -18.21
C TYR A 467 -64.80 31.79 -18.86
N TYR A 468 -65.82 31.51 -18.05
CA TYR A 468 -67.23 31.38 -18.47
C TYR A 468 -67.47 30.38 -19.62
N LEU A 469 -66.98 29.16 -19.45
CA LEU A 469 -67.03 28.14 -20.50
C LEU A 469 -68.45 27.76 -20.91
N THR A 470 -68.62 27.63 -22.22
CA THR A 470 -69.88 27.27 -22.89
C THR A 470 -69.78 25.87 -23.50
N THR A 471 -70.90 25.30 -23.96
CA THR A 471 -70.87 24.02 -24.69
C THR A 471 -70.03 24.07 -25.97
N ASN A 472 -69.83 25.25 -26.58
CA ASN A 472 -68.95 25.46 -27.75
C ASN A 472 -67.45 25.35 -27.42
N ASP A 473 -67.08 25.40 -26.13
CA ASP A 473 -65.70 25.21 -25.68
C ASP A 473 -65.32 23.73 -25.55
N THR A 474 -66.31 22.83 -25.63
CA THR A 474 -66.10 21.38 -25.78
C THR A 474 -65.28 21.08 -27.05
N GLY A 475 -64.32 20.17 -26.94
CA GLY A 475 -63.54 19.69 -28.08
C GLY A 475 -62.09 19.31 -27.75
N LEU A 476 -61.34 18.97 -28.79
CA LEU A 476 -59.93 18.58 -28.69
C LEU A 476 -58.99 19.78 -28.83
N TYR A 477 -58.03 19.86 -27.92
CA TYR A 477 -56.97 20.86 -27.89
C TYR A 477 -55.60 20.16 -27.90
N GLU A 478 -54.73 20.61 -28.78
CA GLU A 478 -53.35 20.17 -28.99
C GLU A 478 -52.41 21.07 -28.18
N ILE A 479 -51.56 20.49 -27.33
CA ILE A 479 -50.53 21.21 -26.58
C ILE A 479 -49.18 20.80 -27.16
N ASN A 480 -48.48 21.77 -27.75
CA ASN A 480 -47.14 21.59 -28.29
C ASN A 480 -46.12 22.21 -27.32
N VAL A 481 -45.16 21.41 -26.89
CA VAL A 481 -44.12 21.77 -25.92
C VAL A 481 -42.77 21.64 -26.60
N THR A 482 -42.08 22.76 -26.82
CA THR A 482 -40.85 22.81 -27.63
C THR A 482 -39.68 23.42 -26.87
N ASN A 483 -38.46 22.98 -27.18
CA ASN A 483 -37.20 23.50 -26.64
C ASN A 483 -36.08 23.23 -27.66
N ASP A 484 -34.91 23.86 -27.48
CA ASP A 484 -33.72 23.69 -28.34
C ASP A 484 -33.24 22.23 -28.48
N MET A 485 -33.68 21.36 -27.56
CA MET A 485 -33.35 19.93 -27.53
C MET A 485 -34.38 19.02 -28.20
N GLY A 486 -35.60 19.50 -28.49
CA GLY A 486 -36.68 18.67 -29.04
C GLY A 486 -38.09 19.17 -28.72
N TYR A 487 -39.11 18.36 -29.01
CA TYR A 487 -40.51 18.68 -28.78
C TYR A 487 -41.34 17.45 -28.34
N GLU A 488 -42.43 17.71 -27.63
CA GLU A 488 -43.45 16.72 -27.24
C GLU A 488 -44.84 17.35 -27.50
N VAL A 489 -45.82 16.54 -27.93
CA VAL A 489 -47.19 16.99 -28.22
C VAL A 489 -48.17 16.12 -27.47
N GLU A 490 -49.08 16.73 -26.73
CA GLU A 490 -50.14 16.06 -25.98
C GLU A 490 -51.51 16.59 -26.42
N VAL A 491 -52.52 15.72 -26.56
CA VAL A 491 -53.88 16.11 -26.94
C VAL A 491 -54.83 15.88 -25.78
N ILE A 492 -55.54 16.93 -25.38
CA ILE A 492 -56.57 16.87 -24.33
C ILE A 492 -57.97 17.09 -24.91
N GLU A 493 -58.95 16.41 -24.32
CA GLU A 493 -60.37 16.63 -24.58
C GLU A 493 -60.98 17.42 -23.42
N ILE A 494 -61.69 18.50 -23.74
CA ILE A 494 -62.45 19.29 -22.75
C ILE A 494 -63.92 18.94 -22.94
N HIS A 495 -64.56 18.45 -21.87
CA HIS A 495 -65.98 18.10 -21.85
C HIS A 495 -66.73 18.87 -20.76
N VAL A 496 -67.84 19.51 -21.14
CA VAL A 496 -68.65 20.39 -20.29
C VAL A 496 -69.95 19.64 -19.91
N GLY A 497 -70.05 19.16 -18.66
CA GLY A 497 -71.09 18.23 -18.19
C GLY A 497 -71.77 18.63 -16.86
N LYS A 498 -72.56 17.72 -16.25
CA LYS A 498 -73.46 18.02 -15.11
C LYS A 498 -73.28 17.05 -13.93
N ARG A 499 -73.05 17.64 -12.75
CA ARG A 499 -72.32 17.08 -11.59
C ARG A 499 -73.08 16.12 -10.66
N LEU A 500 -72.39 15.08 -10.16
CA LEU A 500 -72.63 14.35 -8.89
C LEU A 500 -71.31 14.12 -8.10
N GLN A 501 -71.37 13.61 -6.85
CA GLN A 501 -70.31 13.74 -5.82
C GLN A 501 -69.79 12.43 -5.15
N GLU A 502 -68.75 12.59 -4.30
CA GLU A 502 -68.17 11.65 -3.29
C GLU A 502 -67.23 10.52 -3.81
N LYS A 503 -66.23 9.98 -3.09
CA LYS A 503 -65.72 10.10 -1.68
C LYS A 503 -64.22 9.67 -1.64
N LYS A 504 -63.45 9.93 -0.57
CA LYS A 504 -62.09 9.34 -0.35
C LYS A 504 -61.77 9.06 1.13
N SER A 505 -60.93 8.06 1.40
CA SER A 505 -60.40 7.70 2.73
C SER A 505 -58.92 7.21 2.65
N PRO A 506 -58.10 7.41 3.71
CA PRO A 506 -56.69 6.97 3.77
C PRO A 506 -56.45 5.82 4.78
N PRO A 507 -55.24 5.21 4.82
CA PRO A 507 -54.85 4.20 5.82
C PRO A 507 -53.97 4.70 7.00
N TYR A 508 -53.94 3.88 8.05
CA TYR A 508 -53.26 3.91 9.37
C TYR A 508 -51.73 3.58 9.30
N LEU A 509 -50.87 3.54 10.34
CA LEU A 509 -50.69 4.16 11.70
C LEU A 509 -49.30 3.66 12.27
N ALA A 510 -48.84 4.21 13.40
CA ALA A 510 -47.58 3.91 14.15
C ALA A 510 -47.74 2.77 15.23
N ILE A 511 -46.80 2.32 16.10
CA ILE A 511 -45.42 2.74 16.51
C ILE A 511 -44.64 1.65 17.37
N LEU A 512 -43.29 1.75 17.49
CA LEU A 512 -42.31 1.26 18.54
C LEU A 512 -42.03 -0.24 18.95
N ILE A 513 -40.70 -0.55 19.00
CA ILE A 513 -39.77 -1.26 19.97
C ILE A 513 -40.31 -1.46 21.45
N PRO A 514 -39.81 -2.35 22.39
CA PRO A 514 -38.38 -2.73 22.67
C PRO A 514 -37.97 -4.05 23.45
N THR A 515 -36.65 -4.42 23.42
CA THR A 515 -35.77 -5.01 24.52
C THR A 515 -36.11 -6.34 25.25
N ILE A 516 -35.24 -7.09 26.01
CA ILE A 516 -33.81 -7.06 26.44
C ILE A 516 -33.33 -8.50 26.83
N GLY A 517 -32.00 -8.74 26.95
CA GLY A 517 -31.42 -9.80 27.80
C GLY A 517 -30.51 -10.81 27.04
N ALA A 518 -29.17 -10.78 27.13
CA ALA A 518 -28.28 -11.03 28.28
C ALA A 518 -28.39 -12.48 28.83
N SER A 519 -27.33 -13.28 29.01
CA SER A 519 -25.89 -13.00 28.87
C SER A 519 -25.04 -14.29 28.88
N ALA A 520 -24.17 -14.47 27.88
CA ALA A 520 -23.03 -15.42 27.93
C ALA A 520 -21.82 -14.99 27.06
N ALA A 521 -21.95 -13.97 26.20
CA ALA A 521 -20.93 -13.57 25.23
C ALA A 521 -19.99 -12.42 25.69
N VAL A 522 -20.19 -11.88 26.90
CA VAL A 522 -19.59 -10.60 27.33
C VAL A 522 -18.06 -10.64 27.45
N LEU A 523 -17.46 -11.81 27.73
CA LEU A 523 -16.00 -11.97 27.81
C LEU A 523 -15.32 -12.23 26.45
N ALA A 524 -16.04 -12.74 25.45
CA ALA A 524 -15.55 -12.79 24.07
C ALA A 524 -15.72 -11.45 23.34
N ALA A 525 -16.71 -10.65 23.76
CA ALA A 525 -16.99 -9.34 23.18
C ALA A 525 -15.91 -8.29 23.52
N ALA A 526 -15.22 -8.37 24.67
CA ALA A 526 -14.26 -7.33 25.09
C ALA A 526 -13.07 -7.17 24.11
N SER A 527 -12.50 -8.27 23.62
CA SER A 527 -11.40 -8.25 22.65
C SER A 527 -11.87 -7.89 21.23
N ALA A 528 -13.07 -8.34 20.83
CA ALA A 528 -13.69 -7.92 19.57
C ALA A 528 -14.05 -6.42 19.57
N LEU A 529 -14.54 -5.89 20.69
CA LEU A 529 -14.87 -4.47 20.87
C LEU A 529 -13.62 -3.60 20.91
N PHE A 530 -12.49 -4.08 21.43
CA PHE A 530 -11.21 -3.37 21.30
C PHE A 530 -10.77 -3.26 19.83
N VAL A 531 -10.92 -4.33 19.04
CA VAL A 531 -10.66 -4.30 17.59
C VAL A 531 -11.66 -3.41 16.86
N ILE A 532 -12.95 -3.44 17.19
CA ILE A 532 -13.98 -2.55 16.62
C ILE A 532 -13.75 -1.09 17.03
N HIS A 533 -13.21 -0.82 18.23
CA HIS A 533 -12.84 0.52 18.68
C HIS A 533 -11.62 1.04 17.90
N LEU A 534 -10.60 0.20 17.68
CA LEU A 534 -9.46 0.53 16.81
C LEU A 534 -9.89 0.73 15.34
N LEU A 535 -10.83 -0.06 14.83
CA LEU A 535 -11.42 0.12 13.49
C LEU A 535 -12.30 1.39 13.40
N ARG A 536 -13.02 1.76 14.46
CA ARG A 536 -13.75 3.04 14.54
C ARG A 536 -12.80 4.24 14.66
N GLN A 537 -11.66 4.11 15.35
CA GLN A 537 -10.62 5.14 15.31
C GLN A 537 -9.94 5.23 13.94
N ALA A 538 -9.73 4.11 13.24
CA ALA A 538 -9.21 4.11 11.86
C ALA A 538 -10.19 4.78 10.87
N LYS A 539 -11.50 4.58 11.04
CA LYS A 539 -12.55 5.29 10.28
C LYS A 539 -12.47 6.82 10.43
N ASN A 540 -11.85 7.33 11.50
CA ASN A 540 -11.70 8.77 11.77
C ASN A 540 -10.32 9.34 11.39
N ARG A 541 -9.42 8.60 10.70
CA ARG A 541 -8.07 9.12 10.33
C ARG A 541 -7.55 8.82 8.90
N GLY A 542 -8.23 8.01 8.09
CA GLY A 542 -8.03 7.94 6.63
C GLY A 542 -6.81 7.18 6.07
N PHE A 543 -6.97 6.67 4.84
CA PHE A 543 -5.98 6.14 3.88
C PHE A 543 -5.24 4.80 4.21
N TYR A 544 -4.82 3.97 3.24
CA TYR A 544 -4.57 4.19 1.80
C TYR A 544 -5.11 3.06 0.90
N GLU A 545 -5.53 3.40 -0.32
CA GLU A 545 -5.73 2.42 -1.41
C GLU A 545 -4.42 1.84 -1.97
N LEU A 546 -4.53 0.67 -2.60
CA LEU A 546 -3.49 0.04 -3.41
C LEU A 546 -3.59 0.55 -4.86
N THR A 547 -2.52 1.12 -5.39
CA THR A 547 -2.39 1.50 -6.81
C THR A 547 -2.82 0.35 -7.73
N GLN A 548 -3.83 0.60 -8.58
CA GLN A 548 -4.26 -0.34 -9.60
C GLN A 548 -3.12 -0.63 -10.59
N LEU A 549 -2.84 -1.91 -10.81
CA LEU A 549 -1.95 -2.37 -11.88
C LEU A 549 -2.72 -2.34 -13.20
N ASN A 550 -2.38 -1.38 -14.07
CA ASN A 550 -2.96 -1.26 -15.41
C ASN A 550 -2.72 -2.56 -16.22
N PRO A 551 -3.78 -3.27 -16.69
CA PRO A 551 -3.62 -4.50 -17.45
C PRO A 551 -3.14 -4.32 -18.90
N ALA A 552 -3.16 -3.10 -19.44
CA ALA A 552 -2.94 -2.80 -20.86
C ALA A 552 -1.45 -2.64 -21.26
N ALA A 553 -0.53 -3.31 -20.57
CA ALA A 553 0.92 -3.20 -20.82
C ALA A 553 1.68 -4.54 -20.67
N VAL A 554 1.30 -5.54 -21.46
CA VAL A 554 2.08 -6.77 -21.74
C VAL A 554 1.97 -7.11 -23.23
#